data_AF-A0A9N7NPG9-F1
#
_entry.id   AF-A0A9N7NPG9-F1
#
_cell.length_a   1.000
_cell.length_b   1.000
_cell.length_c   1.000
_cell.angle_alpha   90.00
_cell.angle_beta   90.00
_cell.angle_gamma   90.00
#
_symmetry.space_group_name_H-M   'P 1'
#
loop_
_entity.id
_entity.type
_entity.pdbx_description
1 polymer ?
#
loop_
_entity_poly.entity_id
_entity_poly.type
_entity_poly.pdbx_seq_one_letter_code
_entity_poly.pdbx_strand_id
1 'polypeptide(L)'
;MSWKIANREELLFVSKKAIFKSPEAIRGGIPLCFPHCSILGNVESYGIARKRLWAIDLSPPPFPSTSANKNFVDLILKPTEEDMRTWPHRFEFRLRVTLGPSGDLMMTSRIRNLNPDGKPFSFNFAYHTYFSVSDIRYLKRLGCVL
;
A
#
# COMPACT_ATOMS: atom_id res chain seq x y z
N MET A 1 -9.21 -0.59 8.63
CA MET A 1 -8.56 -1.45 7.62
C MET A 1 -9.26 -2.80 7.65
N SER A 2 -10.13 -3.08 6.68
CA SER A 2 -10.98 -4.30 6.63
C SER A 2 -11.38 -4.52 5.18
N TRP A 3 -11.49 -5.78 4.76
CA TRP A 3 -12.02 -6.15 3.45
C TRP A 3 -12.92 -7.37 3.61
N LYS A 4 -14.20 -7.17 3.30
CA LYS A 4 -15.24 -8.19 3.43
C LYS A 4 -15.91 -8.45 2.10
N ILE A 5 -16.20 -9.71 1.84
CA ILE A 5 -17.02 -10.17 0.72
C ILE A 5 -18.48 -10.30 1.13
N ALA A 6 -19.38 -10.63 0.19
CA ALA A 6 -20.84 -10.57 0.38
C ALA A 6 -21.36 -11.38 1.59
N ASN A 7 -20.71 -12.50 1.94
CA ASN A 7 -21.05 -13.33 3.10
C ASN A 7 -20.54 -12.75 4.45
N ARG A 8 -19.98 -11.53 4.45
CA ARG A 8 -19.37 -10.83 5.59
C ARG A 8 -18.09 -11.47 6.16
N GLU A 9 -17.52 -12.44 5.45
CA GLU A 9 -16.23 -13.01 5.79
C GLU A 9 -15.13 -11.95 5.66
N GLU A 10 -14.30 -11.84 6.70
CA GLU A 10 -13.16 -10.92 6.73
C GLU A 10 -11.95 -11.58 6.09
N LEU A 11 -11.39 -10.94 5.07
CA LEU A 11 -10.24 -11.44 4.32
C LEU A 11 -8.92 -10.86 4.80
N LEU A 12 -8.93 -9.78 5.58
CA LEU A 12 -7.71 -9.16 6.11
C LEU A 12 -7.60 -9.34 7.62
N PHE A 13 -6.43 -9.81 8.06
CA PHE A 13 -6.11 -9.87 9.48
C PHE A 13 -5.66 -8.51 9.99
N VAL A 14 -6.24 -8.06 11.10
CA VAL A 14 -5.75 -6.93 11.88
C VAL A 14 -5.57 -7.32 13.34
N SER A 15 -4.40 -7.03 13.90
CA SER A 15 -4.14 -7.32 15.30
C SER A 15 -5.11 -6.56 16.21
N LYS A 16 -5.64 -7.23 17.24
CA LYS A 16 -6.45 -6.58 18.29
C LYS A 16 -5.67 -5.52 19.08
N LYS A 17 -4.33 -5.55 19.01
CA LYS A 17 -3.42 -4.57 19.63
C LYS A 17 -2.89 -3.55 18.63
N ALA A 18 -3.46 -3.48 17.41
CA ALA A 18 -3.01 -2.53 16.41
C ALA A 18 -3.27 -1.09 16.87
N ILE A 19 -2.25 -0.24 16.73
CA ILE A 19 -2.33 1.19 17.01
C ILE A 19 -2.61 1.90 15.68
N PHE A 20 -3.71 2.65 15.63
CA PHE A 20 -4.13 3.41 14.45
C PHE A 20 -3.74 4.88 14.61
N LYS A 21 -2.46 5.14 14.83
CA LYS A 21 -1.94 6.49 15.06
C LYS A 21 -0.63 6.67 14.32
N SER A 22 -0.56 7.67 13.45
CA SER A 22 0.70 8.08 12.82
C SER A 22 1.69 8.59 13.89
N PRO A 23 3.00 8.28 13.79
CA PRO A 23 3.70 7.63 12.68
C PRO A 23 3.83 6.11 12.81
N GLU A 24 3.15 5.47 13.77
CA GLU A 24 3.24 4.04 13.95
C GLU A 24 2.52 3.30 12.82
N ALA A 25 3.21 2.32 12.27
CA ALA A 25 2.61 1.51 11.23
C ALA A 25 1.65 0.47 11.83
N ILE A 26 0.47 0.38 11.21
CA ILE A 26 -0.59 -0.54 11.63
C ILE A 26 -0.11 -1.99 11.48
N ARG A 27 -0.36 -2.80 12.51
CA ARG A 27 -0.10 -4.25 12.51
C ARG A 27 -1.31 -5.00 11.94
N GLY A 28 -1.39 -5.06 10.62
CA GLY A 28 -2.46 -5.75 9.89
C GLY A 28 -2.92 -5.04 8.63
N GLY A 29 -3.85 -5.66 7.91
CA GLY A 29 -4.37 -5.14 6.64
C GLY A 29 -3.32 -5.22 5.54
N ILE A 30 -3.12 -4.12 4.81
CA ILE A 30 -2.18 -4.04 3.69
C ILE A 30 -1.25 -2.82 3.85
N PRO A 31 -0.26 -2.87 4.76
CA PRO A 31 0.76 -1.82 4.82
C PRO A 31 1.58 -1.75 3.51
N LEU A 32 1.93 -0.53 3.10
CA LEU A 32 2.76 -0.29 1.92
C LEU A 32 4.22 -0.09 2.32
N CYS A 33 5.11 -0.90 1.75
CA CYS A 33 6.55 -0.74 1.91
C CYS A 33 7.08 0.07 0.73
N PHE A 34 7.59 1.28 0.99
CA PHE A 34 8.20 2.17 0.00
C PHE A 34 8.96 3.31 0.71
N PRO A 35 10.14 3.73 0.24
CA PRO A 35 10.89 3.24 -0.93
C PRO A 35 11.83 2.08 -0.60
N HIS A 36 11.84 1.65 0.65
CA HIS A 36 12.65 0.53 1.12
C HIS A 36 11.73 -0.59 1.58
N CYS A 37 12.17 -1.81 1.32
CA CYS A 37 11.57 -3.01 1.85
C CYS A 37 12.73 -3.95 2.16
N SER A 38 13.11 -4.14 3.42
CA SER A 38 14.03 -5.24 3.76
C SER A 38 13.24 -6.49 4.10
N ILE A 39 13.79 -7.61 3.63
CA ILE A 39 13.32 -8.96 3.94
C ILE A 39 13.93 -9.43 5.29
N LEU A 40 14.96 -8.72 5.78
CA LEU A 40 15.77 -9.09 6.94
C LEU A 40 15.39 -8.29 8.19
N GLY A 41 14.17 -8.50 8.71
CA GLY A 41 13.77 -8.28 10.11
C GLY A 41 13.87 -6.87 10.72
N ASN A 42 14.54 -5.91 10.10
CA ASN A 42 14.68 -4.56 10.64
C ASN A 42 13.42 -3.75 10.31
N VAL A 43 12.56 -3.49 11.31
CA VAL A 43 11.26 -2.83 11.12
C VAL A 43 11.40 -1.39 10.62
N GLU A 44 12.55 -0.75 10.82
CA GLU A 44 12.85 0.58 10.28
C GLU A 44 13.08 0.59 8.77
N SER A 45 13.29 -0.58 8.17
CA SER A 45 13.61 -0.74 6.75
C SER A 45 12.41 -0.87 5.80
N TYR A 46 11.17 -0.84 6.31
CA TYR A 46 9.94 -0.94 5.50
C TYR A 46 9.47 0.40 4.89
N GLY A 47 10.38 1.38 4.88
CA GLY A 47 10.15 2.68 4.27
C GLY A 47 9.15 3.56 5.02
N ILE A 48 8.80 4.66 4.37
CA ILE A 48 8.02 5.78 4.93
C ILE A 48 6.52 5.65 4.64
N ALA A 49 6.14 4.98 3.54
CA ALA A 49 4.76 4.99 3.05
C ALA A 49 3.71 4.51 4.07
N ARG A 50 4.04 3.47 4.85
CA ARG A 50 3.18 2.92 5.92
C ARG A 50 3.06 3.77 7.18
N LYS A 51 3.90 4.80 7.34
CA LYS A 51 3.94 5.68 8.52
C LYS A 51 3.28 7.04 8.27
N ARG A 52 3.09 7.40 6.99
CA ARG A 52 2.54 8.67 6.55
C ARG A 52 1.03 8.60 6.33
N LEU A 53 0.36 9.73 6.52
CA LEU A 53 -1.03 9.90 6.11
C LEU A 53 -1.06 10.22 4.61
N TRP A 54 -1.88 9.49 3.87
CA TRP A 54 -2.11 9.70 2.45
C TRP A 54 -3.27 10.66 2.26
N ALA A 55 -3.15 11.57 1.30
CA ALA A 55 -4.25 12.45 0.94
C ALA A 55 -5.16 11.77 -0.09
N ILE A 56 -6.46 12.08 -0.07
CA ILE A 56 -7.37 11.70 -1.16
C ILE A 56 -7.04 12.60 -2.37
N ASP A 57 -6.78 11.99 -3.52
CA ASP A 57 -6.58 12.70 -4.79
C ASP A 57 -7.94 12.90 -5.46
N LEU A 58 -8.51 14.11 -5.34
CA LEU A 58 -9.82 14.46 -5.89
C LEU A 58 -9.79 14.72 -7.41
N SER A 59 -8.61 14.88 -7.99
CA SER A 59 -8.42 15.13 -9.42
C SER A 59 -7.28 14.26 -9.97
N PRO A 60 -7.42 12.93 -9.89
CA PRO A 60 -6.37 12.02 -10.34
C PRO A 60 -6.22 12.12 -11.87
N PRO A 61 -5.00 12.00 -12.40
CA PRO A 61 -4.79 11.93 -13.84
C PRO A 61 -5.51 10.72 -14.43
N PRO A 62 -5.84 10.74 -15.74
CA PRO A 62 -6.50 9.64 -16.42
C PRO A 62 -5.87 8.29 -16.06
N PHE A 63 -6.73 7.35 -15.70
CA PHE A 63 -6.30 6.00 -15.38
C PHE A 63 -6.34 5.17 -16.66
N PRO A 64 -5.30 4.38 -16.97
CA PRO A 64 -5.21 3.66 -18.24
C PRO A 64 -6.29 2.58 -18.41
N SER A 65 -6.93 2.15 -17.32
CA SER A 65 -8.08 1.25 -17.36
C SER A 65 -9.38 2.06 -17.42
N THR A 66 -10.20 1.75 -18.44
CA THR A 66 -11.54 2.28 -18.68
C THR A 66 -12.62 1.54 -17.88
N SER A 67 -12.26 0.84 -16.78
CA SER A 67 -13.23 0.04 -16.04
C SER A 67 -14.44 0.89 -15.66
N ALA A 68 -15.63 0.48 -16.07
CA ALA A 68 -16.90 1.15 -15.74
C ALA A 68 -17.20 1.15 -14.23
N ASN A 69 -16.38 0.46 -13.44
CA ASN A 69 -16.49 0.43 -12.00
C ASN A 69 -16.13 1.80 -11.39
N LYS A 70 -17.13 2.42 -10.76
CA LYS A 70 -16.99 3.73 -10.10
C LYS A 70 -16.65 3.61 -8.61
N ASN A 71 -16.52 2.40 -8.07
CA ASN A 71 -16.20 2.16 -6.66
C ASN A 71 -14.68 2.14 -6.45
N PHE A 72 -14.05 3.30 -6.57
CA PHE A 72 -12.63 3.46 -6.31
C PHE A 72 -12.33 4.74 -5.51
N VAL A 73 -11.17 4.74 -4.85
CA VAL A 73 -10.56 5.93 -4.26
C VAL A 73 -9.13 6.05 -4.76
N ASP A 74 -8.73 7.26 -5.13
CA ASP A 74 -7.33 7.59 -5.40
C ASP A 74 -6.72 8.25 -4.19
N LEU A 75 -5.55 7.76 -3.81
CA LEU A 75 -4.73 8.27 -2.73
C LEU A 75 -3.39 8.73 -3.30
N ILE A 76 -2.84 9.77 -2.70
CA ILE A 76 -1.55 10.34 -3.09
C ILE A 76 -0.65 10.58 -1.88
N LEU A 77 0.60 10.18 -2.03
CA LEU A 77 1.68 10.45 -1.10
C LEU A 77 2.78 11.25 -1.82
N LYS A 78 3.23 12.31 -1.16
CA LYS A 78 4.36 13.15 -1.56
C LYS A 78 5.38 13.15 -0.42
N PRO A 79 6.69 13.29 -0.71
CA PRO A 79 7.69 13.41 0.34
C PRO A 79 7.46 14.67 1.16
N THR A 80 7.68 14.55 2.46
CA THR A 80 7.83 15.70 3.37
C THR A 80 9.29 16.15 3.42
N GLU A 81 9.54 17.34 3.97
CA GLU A 81 10.92 17.81 4.21
C GLU A 81 11.74 16.83 5.07
N GLU A 82 11.09 16.15 6.01
CA GLU A 82 11.73 15.11 6.82
C GLU A 82 12.11 13.88 5.98
N ASP A 83 11.22 13.43 5.09
CA ASP A 83 11.51 12.30 4.20
C ASP A 83 12.72 12.62 3.30
N MET A 84 12.78 13.84 2.77
CA MET A 84 13.87 14.32 1.91
C MET A 84 15.23 14.33 2.61
N ARG A 85 15.28 14.34 3.95
CA ARG A 85 16.56 14.20 4.70
C ARG A 85 17.09 12.77 4.72
N THR A 86 16.20 11.78 4.62
CA THR A 86 16.57 10.34 4.67
C THR A 86 16.68 9.72 3.28
N TRP A 87 15.81 10.15 2.35
CA TRP A 87 15.78 9.70 0.97
C TRP A 87 15.49 10.92 0.06
N PRO A 88 16.54 11.61 -0.44
CA PRO A 88 16.45 12.93 -1.07
C PRO A 88 15.95 12.87 -2.52
N HIS A 89 14.79 12.24 -2.73
CA HIS A 89 14.17 12.13 -4.05
C HIS A 89 12.76 12.70 -4.04
N ARG A 90 12.46 13.54 -5.02
CA ARG A 90 11.11 14.04 -5.24
C ARG A 90 10.32 12.99 -6.00
N PHE A 91 9.20 12.59 -5.42
CA PHE A 91 8.32 11.60 -6.02
C PHE A 91 6.85 11.97 -5.82
N GLU A 92 6.01 11.35 -6.64
CA GLU A 92 4.58 11.22 -6.40
C GLU A 92 4.23 9.74 -6.39
N PHE A 93 3.70 9.24 -5.28
CA PHE A 93 3.19 7.89 -5.20
C PHE A 93 1.67 7.96 -5.14
N ARG A 94 1.01 7.54 -6.23
CA ARG A 94 -0.43 7.35 -6.29
C ARG A 94 -0.81 5.89 -6.09
N LEU A 95 -1.83 5.67 -5.27
CA LEU A 95 -2.48 4.37 -5.09
C LEU A 95 -3.95 4.52 -5.44
N ARG A 96 -4.44 3.73 -6.40
CA ARG A 96 -5.87 3.52 -6.60
C ARG A 96 -6.30 2.25 -5.92
N VAL A 97 -7.33 2.33 -5.08
CA VAL A 97 -7.99 1.18 -4.48
C VAL A 97 -9.38 1.07 -5.09
N THR A 98 -9.67 -0.05 -5.74
CA THR A 98 -10.94 -0.33 -6.41
C THR A 98 -11.58 -1.56 -5.79
N LEU A 99 -12.87 -1.46 -5.46
CA LEU A 99 -13.68 -2.59 -5.02
C LEU A 99 -14.54 -3.08 -6.20
N GLY A 100 -14.24 -4.28 -6.68
CA GLY A 100 -14.96 -4.96 -7.76
C GLY A 100 -16.40 -5.30 -7.39
N PRO A 101 -17.29 -5.47 -8.39
CA PRO A 101 -18.69 -5.85 -8.15
C PRO A 101 -18.85 -7.17 -7.39
N SER A 102 -17.94 -8.13 -7.59
CA SER A 102 -17.92 -9.43 -6.90
C SER A 102 -17.22 -9.38 -5.53
N GLY A 103 -16.79 -8.19 -5.10
CA GLY A 103 -16.05 -7.99 -3.86
C GLY A 103 -14.53 -8.05 -4.01
N ASP A 104 -13.99 -8.22 -5.22
CA ASP A 104 -12.54 -8.24 -5.46
C ASP A 104 -11.88 -6.91 -5.06
N LEU A 105 -10.77 -6.95 -4.32
CA LEU A 105 -10.00 -5.76 -4.01
C LEU A 105 -8.82 -5.63 -4.98
N MET A 106 -8.85 -4.60 -5.82
CA MET A 106 -7.76 -4.29 -6.74
C MET A 106 -7.01 -3.05 -6.26
N MET A 107 -5.68 -3.13 -6.20
CA MET A 107 -4.80 -2.04 -5.79
C MET A 107 -3.77 -1.76 -6.87
N THR A 108 -3.78 -0.55 -7.43
CA THR A 108 -2.82 -0.14 -8.47
C THR A 108 -1.95 0.99 -7.98
N SER A 109 -0.65 0.72 -7.91
CA SER A 109 0.37 1.67 -7.50
C SER A 109 1.05 2.30 -8.72
N ARG A 110 1.24 3.62 -8.69
CA ARG A 110 1.94 4.39 -9.73
C ARG A 110 2.89 5.37 -9.06
N ILE A 111 4.18 5.28 -9.39
CA ILE A 111 5.22 6.14 -8.82
C ILE A 111 5.81 6.99 -9.96
N ARG A 112 5.85 8.31 -9.73
CA ARG A 112 6.39 9.29 -10.69
C ARG A 112 7.63 9.94 -10.10
N ASN A 113 8.73 9.94 -10.85
CA ASN A 113 9.92 10.69 -10.50
C ASN A 113 9.72 12.18 -10.81
N LEU A 114 10.01 13.03 -9.82
CA LEU A 114 9.87 14.49 -9.88
C LEU A 114 11.18 15.22 -9.57
N ASN A 115 12.32 14.53 -9.63
CA ASN A 115 13.61 15.17 -9.49
C ASN A 115 13.77 16.26 -10.58
N PRO A 116 14.06 17.53 -10.23
CA PRO A 116 14.13 18.62 -11.21
C PRO A 116 15.24 18.44 -12.25
N ASP A 117 16.31 17.76 -11.85
CA ASP A 117 17.45 17.42 -12.71
C ASP A 117 17.21 16.15 -13.55
N GLY A 118 16.02 15.55 -13.45
CA GLY A 118 15.65 14.34 -14.18
C GLY A 118 16.38 13.08 -13.74
N LYS A 119 17.21 13.13 -12.68
CA LYS A 119 17.99 11.95 -12.27
C LYS A 119 17.07 10.83 -11.81
N PRO A 120 17.28 9.59 -12.29
CA PRO A 120 16.53 8.43 -11.82
C PRO A 120 16.85 8.14 -10.35
N PHE A 121 15.93 7.46 -9.68
CA PHE A 121 16.15 6.88 -8.36
C PHE A 121 15.72 5.42 -8.33
N SER A 122 16.35 4.63 -7.47
CA SER A 122 16.01 3.24 -7.23
C SER A 122 15.13 3.13 -5.99
N PHE A 123 14.16 2.22 -6.02
CA PHE A 123 13.28 1.95 -4.90
C PHE A 123 12.83 0.48 -4.91
N ASN A 124 12.46 0.00 -3.74
CA ASN A 124 11.73 -1.24 -3.55
C ASN A 124 10.27 -0.91 -3.18
N PHE A 125 9.37 -1.77 -3.61
CA PHE A 125 7.95 -1.64 -3.31
C PHE A 125 7.34 -3.00 -2.99
N ALA A 126 6.49 -3.06 -1.95
CA ALA A 126 5.70 -4.25 -1.65
C ALA A 126 4.38 -3.89 -0.97
N TYR A 127 3.36 -4.70 -1.25
CA TYR A 127 2.15 -4.80 -0.43
C TYR A 127 2.39 -5.86 0.66
N HIS A 128 2.47 -5.45 1.92
CA HIS A 128 2.71 -6.38 3.04
C HIS A 128 1.38 -6.95 3.56
N THR A 129 0.64 -7.66 2.71
CA THR A 129 -0.74 -8.10 3.00
C THR A 129 -0.81 -9.13 4.12
N TYR A 130 -1.62 -8.84 5.14
CA TYR A 130 -2.00 -9.76 6.20
C TYR A 130 -3.35 -10.40 5.88
N PHE A 131 -3.33 -11.63 5.36
CA PHE A 131 -4.55 -12.37 5.11
C PHE A 131 -5.13 -12.94 6.41
N SER A 132 -6.46 -12.86 6.53
CA SER A 132 -7.21 -13.55 7.58
C SER A 132 -7.24 -15.03 7.26
N VAL A 133 -6.85 -15.86 8.23
CA VAL A 133 -6.80 -17.32 8.11
C VAL A 133 -7.31 -17.92 9.40
N SER A 134 -8.09 -18.99 9.31
CA SER A 134 -8.67 -19.66 10.47
C SER A 134 -7.61 -20.43 11.27
N ASP A 135 -6.76 -21.19 10.58
CA ASP A 135 -5.67 -21.96 11.19
C ASP A 135 -4.49 -22.07 10.22
N ILE A 136 -3.34 -21.55 10.65
CA ILE A 136 -2.10 -21.53 9.86
C ILE A 136 -1.57 -22.92 9.53
N ARG A 137 -1.91 -23.95 10.32
CA ARG A 137 -1.41 -25.32 10.16
C ARG A 137 -1.96 -26.03 8.92
N TYR A 138 -3.11 -25.58 8.44
CA TYR A 138 -3.79 -26.17 7.28
C TYR A 138 -3.62 -25.31 6.02
N LEU A 139 -2.80 -24.27 6.07
CA LEU A 139 -2.53 -23.42 4.91
C LEU A 139 -1.59 -24.11 3.94
N LYS A 140 -2.02 -24.15 2.68
CA LYS A 140 -1.20 -24.58 1.56
C LYS A 140 -0.97 -23.41 0.61
N ARG A 141 0.28 -23.06 0.38
CA ARG A 141 0.64 -22.12 -0.68
C ARG A 141 0.63 -22.85 -2.02
N LEU A 142 -0.31 -22.52 -2.89
CA LEU A 142 -0.40 -23.04 -4.25
C LEU A 142 0.13 -21.98 -5.21
N GLY A 143 1.39 -22.13 -5.65
CA GLY A 143 2.07 -21.21 -6.55
C GLY A 143 2.89 -20.12 -5.84
N CYS A 144 4.01 -19.78 -6.46
CA CYS A 144 4.85 -18.64 -6.12
C CYS A 144 5.34 -18.07 -7.46
N VAL A 145 4.87 -16.90 -7.85
CA VAL A 145 5.47 -16.17 -8.97
C VAL A 145 6.46 -15.21 -8.34
N LEU A 146 7.74 -15.46 -8.55
CA LEU A 146 8.83 -14.55 -8.22
C LEU A 146 8.96 -13.50 -9.33
#